data_AF-A0A9Q0PZF9-F1
#
_entry.id   AF-A0A9Q0PZF9-F1
#
_cell.length_a   1.000
_cell.length_b   1.000
_cell.length_c   1.000
_cell.angle_alpha   90.00
_cell.angle_beta   90.00
_cell.angle_gamma   90.00
#
_symmetry.space_group_name_H-M   'P 1'
#
loop_
_entity.id
_entity.type
_entity.pdbx_description
1 polymer ?
#
loop_
_entity_poly.entity_id
_entity_poly.type
_entity_poly.pdbx_seq_one_letter_code
_entity_poly.pdbx_strand_id
1 'polypeptide(L)'
;MNLPRKLCSGFFMDGKFYVIGGMSSQTDCLSCGEEYNIETRTWTRIENMYPLPSAGHPAMRSPPLVAVVNNQLYSADQATNEVKSYNKTNNSWSVVKRLPVRADSSNGWGISFSNHVDRSTDRPEWNVLAIKERAGAFVANCAVMGC
;
A
#
# COMPACT_ATOMS: atom_id res chain seq x y z
N MET A 1 -16.08 8.93 -4.83
CA MET A 1 -15.02 9.23 -3.87
C MET A 1 -15.33 10.62 -3.34
N ASN A 2 -15.34 10.81 -2.02
CA ASN A 2 -15.77 12.04 -1.38
C ASN A 2 -14.64 13.06 -1.28
N LEU A 3 -13.39 12.60 -1.25
CA LEU A 3 -12.22 13.48 -1.20
C LEU A 3 -11.33 13.30 -2.44
N PRO A 4 -11.16 14.35 -3.28
CA PRO A 4 -10.24 14.30 -4.41
C PRO A 4 -8.81 14.04 -3.92
N ARG A 5 -8.13 13.06 -4.51
CA ARG A 5 -6.75 12.71 -4.14
C ARG A 5 -5.93 12.29 -5.36
N LYS A 6 -4.65 12.62 -5.33
CA LYS A 6 -3.63 12.14 -6.29
C LYS A 6 -2.60 11.27 -5.57
N LEU A 7 -1.82 10.49 -6.34
CA LEU A 7 -0.76 9.62 -5.80
C LEU A 7 -1.27 8.62 -4.75
N CYS A 8 -2.49 8.12 -4.93
CA CYS A 8 -3.11 7.14 -4.04
C CYS A 8 -3.00 5.72 -4.61
N SER A 9 -3.35 4.73 -3.77
CA SER A 9 -3.39 3.34 -4.18
C SER A 9 -4.76 2.74 -3.92
N GLY A 10 -5.29 2.05 -4.92
CA GLY A 10 -6.59 1.37 -4.85
C GLY A 10 -6.42 -0.15 -4.82
N PHE A 11 -7.29 -0.84 -4.09
CA PHE A 11 -7.27 -2.30 -3.96
C PHE A 11 -8.66 -2.86 -3.61
N PHE A 12 -8.86 -4.15 -3.86
CA PHE A 12 -10.06 -4.87 -3.45
C PHE A 12 -9.81 -5.69 -2.19
N MET A 13 -10.72 -5.60 -1.22
CA MET A 13 -10.71 -6.34 0.04
C MET A 13 -12.15 -6.44 0.54
N ASP A 14 -12.54 -7.52 1.22
CA ASP A 14 -13.88 -7.70 1.81
C ASP A 14 -15.05 -7.44 0.84
N GLY A 15 -14.87 -7.73 -0.46
CA GLY A 15 -15.88 -7.46 -1.49
C GLY A 15 -16.11 -5.97 -1.81
N LYS A 16 -15.28 -5.07 -1.28
CA LYS A 16 -15.33 -3.62 -1.50
C LYS A 16 -14.07 -3.10 -2.16
N PHE A 17 -14.17 -1.95 -2.80
CA PHE A 17 -13.01 -1.26 -3.37
C PHE A 17 -12.52 -0.18 -2.41
N TYR A 18 -11.25 -0.22 -2.04
CA TYR A 18 -10.63 0.71 -1.12
C TYR A 18 -9.63 1.60 -1.85
N VAL A 19 -9.47 2.83 -1.37
CA VAL A 19 -8.42 3.74 -1.78
C VAL A 19 -7.77 4.34 -0.55
N ILE A 20 -6.43 4.26 -0.45
CA ILE A 20 -5.67 4.78 0.69
C ILE A 20 -4.53 5.70 0.26
N GLY A 21 -4.08 6.51 1.22
CA GLY A 21 -2.99 7.45 1.08
C GLY A 21 -3.25 8.50 0.00
N GLY A 22 -2.18 8.93 -0.64
CA GLY A 22 -2.20 10.04 -1.58
C GLY A 22 -2.31 11.40 -0.89
N MET A 23 -2.60 12.40 -1.70
CA MET A 23 -2.57 13.80 -1.30
C MET A 23 -3.77 14.55 -1.87
N SER A 24 -4.34 15.46 -1.06
CA SER A 24 -5.38 16.39 -1.51
C SER A 24 -4.78 17.55 -2.30
N SER A 25 -3.60 18.02 -1.88
CA SER A 25 -2.86 19.13 -2.50
C SER A 25 -1.38 18.74 -2.72
N GLN A 26 -0.49 19.70 -2.98
CA GLN A 26 0.95 19.43 -3.05
C GLN A 26 1.60 19.26 -1.66
N THR A 27 0.91 19.67 -0.60
CA THR A 27 1.43 19.64 0.78
C THR A 27 0.62 18.74 1.70
N ASP A 28 -0.64 18.45 1.35
CA ASP A 28 -1.57 17.80 2.26
C ASP A 28 -1.67 16.31 1.95
N CYS A 29 -0.88 15.52 2.69
CA CYS A 29 -1.00 14.06 2.69
C CYS A 29 -2.24 13.61 3.45
N LEU A 30 -2.87 12.53 2.97
CA LEU A 30 -4.09 12.00 3.54
C LEU A 30 -3.79 10.75 4.37
N SER A 31 -4.16 10.79 5.65
CA SER A 31 -4.18 9.60 6.51
C SER A 31 -5.46 8.78 6.33
N CYS A 32 -6.53 9.37 5.78
CA CYS A 32 -7.79 8.69 5.59
C CYS A 32 -7.77 7.75 4.38
N GLY A 33 -8.47 6.63 4.52
CA GLY A 33 -8.90 5.77 3.42
C GLY A 33 -10.35 6.03 3.06
N GLU A 34 -10.76 5.56 1.89
CA GLU A 34 -12.16 5.52 1.48
C GLU A 34 -12.49 4.14 0.95
N GLU A 35 -13.61 3.58 1.39
CA GLU A 35 -14.16 2.33 0.88
C GLU A 35 -15.39 2.60 0.02
N TYR A 36 -15.50 1.89 -1.08
CA TYR A 36 -16.63 1.90 -1.98
C TYR A 36 -17.40 0.60 -1.84
N ASN A 37 -18.63 0.72 -1.36
CA ASN A 37 -19.58 -0.37 -1.39
C ASN A 37 -20.25 -0.39 -2.77
N ILE A 38 -20.04 -1.48 -3.53
CA ILE A 38 -20.57 -1.64 -4.89
C ILE A 38 -22.09 -1.83 -4.89
N GLU A 39 -22.64 -2.49 -3.88
CA GLU A 39 -24.08 -2.77 -3.77
C GLU A 39 -24.87 -1.49 -3.53
N THR A 40 -24.43 -0.69 -2.55
CA THR A 40 -25.09 0.58 -2.21
C THR A 40 -24.61 1.75 -3.08
N ARG A 41 -23.53 1.55 -3.84
CA ARG A 41 -22.85 2.57 -4.67
C ARG A 41 -22.41 3.80 -3.87
N THR A 42 -22.03 3.61 -2.61
CA THR A 42 -21.64 4.69 -1.70
C THR A 42 -20.16 4.62 -1.33
N TRP A 43 -19.55 5.78 -1.14
CA TRP A 43 -18.21 5.91 -0.57
C TRP A 43 -18.29 6.24 0.93
N THR A 44 -17.60 5.46 1.75
CA THR A 44 -17.47 5.66 3.19
C THR A 44 -16.03 6.00 3.54
N ARG A 45 -15.83 7.04 4.33
CA ARG A 45 -14.50 7.48 4.74
C ARG A 45 -14.05 6.74 6.01
N ILE A 46 -12.80 6.30 6.02
CA ILE A 46 -12.14 5.63 7.15
C ILE A 46 -10.99 6.52 7.61
N GLU A 47 -11.15 7.17 8.75
CA GLU A 47 -10.12 8.06 9.30
C GLU A 47 -8.87 7.27 9.71
N ASN A 48 -7.68 7.85 9.55
CA ASN A 48 -6.39 7.27 9.99
C ASN A 48 -6.09 5.85 9.47
N MET A 49 -6.69 5.44 8.35
CA MET A 49 -6.44 4.14 7.74
C MET A 49 -5.02 3.97 7.21
N TYR A 50 -4.34 5.04 6.80
CA TYR A 50 -2.96 5.00 6.31
C TYR A 50 -2.03 5.80 7.23
N PRO A 51 -0.96 5.19 7.78
CA PRO A 51 -0.07 5.86 8.70
C PRO A 51 0.76 6.89 7.95
N LEU A 52 0.67 8.15 8.39
CA LEU A 52 1.55 9.20 7.90
C LEU A 52 2.87 9.17 8.69
N PRO A 53 4.04 9.10 8.03
CA PRO A 53 5.32 9.23 8.72
C PRO A 53 5.41 10.52 9.52
N SER A 54 5.91 10.41 10.76
CA SER A 54 6.09 11.51 11.70
C SER A 54 7.17 12.52 11.27
N ALA A 55 8.01 12.17 10.29
CA ALA A 55 9.08 13.02 9.78
C ALA A 55 9.22 12.90 8.25
N GLY A 56 9.52 14.02 7.57
CA GLY A 56 9.80 14.10 6.13
C GLY A 56 8.86 15.03 5.36
N HIS A 57 9.35 15.62 4.26
CA HIS A 57 8.57 16.53 3.43
C HIS A 57 7.43 15.80 2.69
N PRO A 58 6.17 16.29 2.76
CA PRO A 58 5.02 15.63 2.14
C PRO A 58 5.05 15.64 0.60
N ALA A 59 5.82 16.55 -0.01
CA ALA A 59 5.76 16.86 -1.44
C ALA A 59 6.37 15.80 -2.39
N MET A 60 7.01 14.75 -1.88
CA MET A 60 7.78 13.80 -2.70
C MET A 60 7.50 12.33 -2.36
N ARG A 61 6.23 11.99 -2.09
CA ARG A 61 5.88 10.62 -1.71
C ARG A 61 5.36 9.83 -2.90
N SER A 62 5.98 8.67 -3.13
CA SER A 62 5.44 7.62 -3.97
C SER A 62 4.07 7.19 -3.42
N PRO A 63 3.12 6.78 -4.29
CA PRO A 63 1.88 6.16 -3.84
C PRO A 63 2.15 4.98 -2.89
N PRO A 64 1.26 4.68 -1.94
CA PRO A 64 1.42 3.53 -1.05
C PRO A 64 1.63 2.23 -1.84
N LEU A 65 2.70 1.50 -1.61
CA LEU A 65 2.90 0.18 -2.20
C LEU A 65 2.09 -0.83 -1.40
N VAL A 66 1.00 -1.34 -1.97
CA VAL A 66 0.03 -2.20 -1.27
C VAL A 66 -0.21 -3.50 -2.01
N ALA A 67 -0.56 -4.53 -1.26
CA ALA A 67 -1.03 -5.81 -1.78
C ALA A 67 -2.09 -6.40 -0.84
N VAL A 68 -3.07 -7.10 -1.41
CA VAL A 68 -4.06 -7.85 -0.64
C VAL A 68 -3.85 -9.33 -0.91
N VAL A 69 -3.64 -10.12 0.15
CA VAL A 69 -3.40 -11.56 0.09
C VAL A 69 -4.32 -12.22 1.09
N ASN A 70 -5.11 -13.22 0.69
CA ASN A 70 -6.08 -13.90 1.57
C ASN A 70 -6.95 -12.90 2.33
N ASN A 71 -7.42 -11.86 1.62
CA ASN A 71 -8.24 -10.79 2.18
C ASN A 71 -7.57 -9.97 3.30
N GLN A 72 -6.25 -10.07 3.44
CA GLN A 72 -5.43 -9.29 4.35
C GLN A 72 -4.65 -8.24 3.56
N LEU A 73 -4.76 -6.97 3.96
CA LEU A 73 -4.03 -5.86 3.35
C LEU A 73 -2.62 -5.75 3.94
N TYR A 74 -1.65 -5.59 3.05
CA TYR A 74 -0.25 -5.34 3.35
C TYR A 74 0.24 -4.07 2.66
N SER A 75 1.22 -3.42 3.28
CA SER A 75 1.89 -2.22 2.79
C SER A 75 3.39 -2.40 2.94
N ALA A 76 4.15 -2.01 1.92
CA ALA A 76 5.61 -1.92 1.99
C ALA A 76 6.01 -0.46 2.21
N ASP A 77 6.56 -0.17 3.38
CA ASP A 77 7.05 1.14 3.76
C ASP A 77 8.50 1.31 3.29
N GLN A 78 8.70 2.14 2.27
CA GLN A 78 10.03 2.42 1.72
C GLN A 78 10.95 3.14 2.71
N ALA A 79 10.40 4.00 3.58
CA ALA A 79 11.20 4.81 4.49
C ALA A 79 11.82 3.93 5.59
N THR A 80 11.02 3.03 6.17
CA THR A 80 11.47 2.13 7.25
C THR A 80 11.99 0.78 6.75
N ASN A 81 11.74 0.45 5.47
CA ASN A 81 12.04 -0.81 4.82
C ASN A 81 11.28 -2.01 5.42
N GLU A 82 10.02 -1.81 5.78
CA GLU A 82 9.19 -2.78 6.49
C GLU A 82 7.93 -3.13 5.73
N VAL A 83 7.53 -4.41 5.77
CA VAL A 83 6.20 -4.86 5.39
C VAL A 83 5.31 -4.79 6.62
N LYS A 84 4.18 -4.10 6.49
CA LYS A 84 3.16 -3.93 7.54
C LYS A 84 1.86 -4.59 7.09
N SER A 85 1.14 -5.22 8.01
CA SER A 85 -0.22 -5.73 7.80
C SER A 85 -1.25 -4.84 8.49
N TYR A 86 -2.38 -4.62 7.85
CA TYR A 86 -3.47 -3.81 8.37
C TYR A 86 -4.44 -4.63 9.23
N ASN A 87 -4.59 -4.27 10.50
CA ASN A 87 -5.61 -4.82 11.39
C ASN A 87 -6.92 -4.03 11.22
N LYS A 88 -7.94 -4.71 10.68
CA LYS A 88 -9.25 -4.12 10.37
C LYS A 88 -10.08 -3.80 11.61
N THR A 89 -9.90 -4.54 12.71
CA THR A 89 -10.71 -4.41 13.92
C THR A 89 -10.41 -3.12 14.67
N ASN A 90 -9.13 -2.73 14.71
CA ASN A 90 -8.68 -1.54 15.43
C ASN A 90 -8.13 -0.45 14.51
N ASN A 91 -8.22 -0.64 13.18
CA ASN A 91 -7.77 0.31 12.18
C ASN A 91 -6.29 0.72 12.40
N SER A 92 -5.42 -0.27 12.52
CA SER A 92 -4.00 -0.06 12.80
C SER A 92 -3.10 -0.90 11.92
N TRP A 93 -1.82 -0.57 11.86
CA TRP A 93 -0.81 -1.32 11.11
C TRP A 93 0.19 -1.95 12.05
N SER A 94 0.56 -3.19 11.78
CA SER A 94 1.59 -3.93 12.54
C SER A 94 2.71 -4.37 11.62
N VAL A 95 3.96 -4.25 12.06
CA VAL A 95 5.12 -4.70 11.30
C VAL A 95 5.13 -6.22 11.26
N VAL A 96 5.14 -6.78 10.05
CA VAL A 96 5.21 -8.23 9.80
C VAL A 96 6.67 -8.63 9.69
N LYS A 97 7.44 -7.93 8.86
CA LYS A 97 8.86 -8.19 8.66
C LYS A 97 9.59 -7.01 8.04
N ARG A 98 10.91 -7.02 8.15
CA ARG A 98 11.79 -6.12 7.41
C ARG A 98 12.16 -6.75 6.06
N LEU A 99 12.19 -5.94 5.00
CA LEU A 99 12.66 -6.42 3.70
C LEU A 99 14.19 -6.56 3.72
N PRO A 100 14.75 -7.61 3.08
CA PRO A 100 16.19 -7.87 3.10
C PRO A 100 17.00 -6.82 2.29
N VAL A 101 16.36 -6.14 1.34
CA VAL A 101 16.98 -5.09 0.52
C VAL A 101 16.21 -3.79 0.73
N ARG A 102 16.95 -2.67 0.86
CA ARG A 102 16.38 -1.33 0.97
C ARG A 102 16.48 -0.64 -0.38
N ALA A 103 15.36 -0.15 -0.92
CA ALA A 103 15.41 0.75 -2.05
C ALA A 103 15.96 2.12 -1.58
N ASP A 104 17.07 2.56 -2.16
CA ASP A 104 17.56 3.92 -1.93
C ASP A 104 16.60 4.95 -2.54
N SER A 105 16.56 6.16 -2.01
CA SER A 105 15.59 7.18 -2.43
C SER A 105 16.03 7.98 -3.66
N SER A 106 17.10 7.58 -4.36
CA SER A 106 17.84 8.53 -5.20
C SER A 106 17.34 8.64 -6.65
N ASN A 107 16.63 7.66 -7.23
CA ASN A 107 16.38 7.67 -8.68
C ASN A 107 15.04 7.11 -9.19
N GLY A 108 14.03 6.93 -8.34
CA GLY A 108 12.73 6.37 -8.74
C GLY A 108 12.83 4.87 -9.02
N TRP A 109 12.12 4.09 -8.20
CA TRP A 109 12.31 2.64 -8.16
C TRP A 109 10.97 1.91 -8.27
N GLY A 110 10.94 0.89 -9.12
CA GLY A 110 9.93 -0.17 -9.07
C GLY A 110 10.47 -1.33 -8.24
N ILE A 111 9.78 -1.70 -7.18
CA ILE A 111 10.02 -2.94 -6.45
C ILE A 111 8.90 -3.90 -6.85
N SER A 112 9.26 -5.05 -7.41
CA SER A 112 8.33 -6.15 -7.61
C SER A 112 8.57 -7.18 -6.50
N PHE A 113 7.52 -7.51 -5.77
CA PHE A 113 7.53 -8.57 -4.76
C PHE A 113 6.38 -9.53 -5.06
N SER A 114 6.62 -10.82 -4.85
CA SER A 114 5.58 -11.84 -4.89
C SER A 114 5.37 -12.41 -3.51
N ASN A 115 4.19 -13.00 -3.34
CA ASN A 115 3.91 -13.84 -2.21
C ASN A 115 3.76 -15.29 -2.65
N HIS A 116 4.28 -16.22 -1.84
CA HIS A 116 3.88 -17.62 -1.87
C HIS A 116 3.20 -17.95 -0.55
N VAL A 117 2.03 -18.60 -0.61
CA VAL A 117 1.36 -19.12 0.58
C VAL A 117 1.88 -20.53 0.82
N ASP A 118 2.70 -20.69 1.85
CA ASP A 118 3.08 -22.03 2.29
C ASP A 118 1.86 -22.70 2.94
N ARG A 119 1.40 -23.81 2.33
CA ARG A 119 0.27 -24.62 2.82
C ARG A 119 0.49 -25.19 4.21
N SER A 120 1.74 -25.23 4.71
CA SER A 120 2.07 -25.76 6.02
C SER A 120 1.88 -24.75 7.17
N THR A 121 1.99 -23.45 6.89
CA THR A 121 1.97 -22.40 7.93
C THR A 121 0.84 -21.37 7.76
N ASP A 122 0.12 -21.38 6.63
CA ASP A 122 -0.88 -20.37 6.23
C ASP A 122 -0.35 -18.92 6.33
N ARG A 123 0.98 -18.77 6.31
CA ARG A 123 1.66 -17.48 6.39
C ARG A 123 2.15 -17.07 5.02
N PRO A 124 1.87 -15.84 4.59
CA PRO A 124 2.40 -15.32 3.34
C PRO A 124 3.91 -15.12 3.44
N GLU A 125 4.68 -15.87 2.65
CA GLU A 125 6.12 -15.63 2.44
C GLU A 125 6.36 -14.65 1.29
N TRP A 126 6.92 -13.48 1.61
CA TRP A 126 7.20 -12.45 0.61
C TRP A 126 8.64 -12.50 0.08
N ASN A 127 8.80 -12.57 -1.23
CA ASN A 127 10.09 -12.51 -1.90
C ASN A 127 10.16 -11.28 -2.81
N VAL A 128 11.31 -10.60 -2.81
CA VAL A 128 11.58 -9.54 -3.77
C VAL A 128 11.99 -10.20 -5.08
N LEU A 129 11.22 -9.96 -6.14
CA LEU A 129 11.46 -10.52 -7.46
C LEU A 129 12.40 -9.65 -8.29
N ALA A 130 12.27 -8.33 -8.19
CA ALA A 130 13.11 -7.39 -8.93
C ALA A 130 13.15 -6.02 -8.29
N ILE A 131 14.27 -5.33 -8.49
CA ILE A 131 14.46 -3.92 -8.18
C ILE A 131 14.98 -3.28 -9.49
N LYS A 132 14.24 -2.32 -10.05
CA LYS A 132 14.62 -1.66 -11.31
C LYS A 132 14.98 -0.20 -11.10
N GLU A 133 16.21 0.15 -11.46
CA GLU A 133 16.71 1.53 -11.55
C GLU A 133 16.11 2.26 -12.74
N ARG A 134 15.80 3.56 -12.57
CA ARG A 134 15.42 4.49 -13.65
C ARG A 134 14.24 3.99 -14.50
N ALA A 135 13.26 3.35 -13.86
CA ALA A 135 12.00 3.07 -14.53
C ALA A 135 11.28 4.41 -14.77
N GLY A 136 11.52 5.02 -15.93
CA GLY A 136 10.74 6.15 -16.40
C GLY A 136 9.25 5.81 -16.29
N ALA A 137 8.53 6.63 -15.54
CA ALA A 137 7.07 6.73 -15.48
C ALA A 137 6.30 5.38 -15.41
N PHE A 138 5.78 5.08 -14.21
CA PHE A 138 4.66 4.17 -13.94
C PHE A 138 4.88 2.70 -14.31
N VAL A 139 5.53 1.94 -13.42
CA VAL A 139 5.06 0.57 -13.21
C VAL A 139 3.81 0.70 -12.35
N ALA A 140 2.67 0.37 -12.95
CA ALA A 140 1.39 0.32 -12.27
C ALA A 140 1.55 -0.43 -10.94
N ASN A 141 0.85 0.05 -9.90
CA ASN A 141 0.70 -0.50 -8.56
C ASN A 141 0.10 -1.93 -8.54
N CYS A 142 0.37 -2.73 -9.56
CA CYS A 142 -0.12 -4.07 -9.77
C CYS A 142 0.96 -5.04 -9.28
N ALA A 143 0.84 -5.53 -8.05
CA ALA A 143 1.36 -6.86 -7.75
C ALA A 143 0.53 -7.84 -8.60
N VAL A 144 1.10 -8.35 -9.70
CA VAL A 144 0.49 -9.46 -10.43
C VAL A 144 0.66 -10.70 -9.56
N MET A 145 -0.42 -11.10 -8.88
CA MET A 145 -0.48 -12.32 -8.08
C MET A 145 -1.20 -13.37 -8.91
N GLY A 146 -0.44 -14.27 -9.52
CA GLY A 146 -0.97 -15.45 -10.21
C GLY A 146 -1.49 -16.46 -9.19
N CYS A 147 -2.65 -17.03 -9.49
CA CYS A 147 -3.17 -18.25 -8.88
C CYS A 147 -2.39 -19.49 -9.32
#